data_AF-A0A449A6N0-F1
#
_entry.id   AF-A0A449A6N0-F1
#
_cell.length_a   1.000
_cell.length_b   1.000
_cell.length_c   1.000
_cell.angle_alpha   90.00
_cell.angle_beta   90.00
_cell.angle_gamma   90.00
#
_symmetry.space_group_name_H-M   'P 1'
#
loop_
_entity.id
_entity.type
_entity.pdbx_description
1 polymer ?
#
loop_
_entity_poly.entity_id
_entity_poly.type
_entity_poly.pdbx_seq_one_letter_code
_entity_poly.pdbx_strand_id
1 'polypeptide(L)'
;MIVSVVYDKTTALSSTYVSRRGGQNALNVAISRAKNKMIIVKSIKANEIETLNTNDDLLLFKKWLLFLELSNDERKRYLLLDNQQNNNNSSESEVNNLVDKIIEKILKMSIFIEQNYKIKKDYIIGSKKIDLAILNKENMFLLGIAIDDYNNYSNYEEYIIFKDSISYLLSKKYNLLIIEKIKWLINRDKILNLIEEKLTN
;
A
#
# COMPACT_ATOMS: atom_id res chain seq x y z
N MET A 1 26.92 6.67 8.34
CA MET A 1 27.28 5.26 8.61
C MET A 1 26.99 4.49 7.33
N ILE A 2 28.02 3.91 6.71
CA ILE A 2 27.87 3.01 5.57
C ILE A 2 28.10 1.60 6.13
N VAL A 3 27.08 0.75 6.07
CA VAL A 3 27.23 -0.66 6.41
C VAL A 3 27.29 -1.41 5.09
N SER A 4 28.45 -2.00 4.79
CA SER A 4 28.64 -2.86 3.63
C SER A 4 28.73 -4.30 4.12
N VAL A 5 27.94 -5.17 3.52
CA VAL A 5 27.97 -6.61 3.80
C VAL A 5 27.95 -7.33 2.46
N VAL A 6 28.97 -8.14 2.22
CA VAL A 6 29.18 -8.82 0.94
C VAL A 6 29.04 -10.31 1.15
N TYR A 7 28.21 -10.94 0.32
CA TYR A 7 27.99 -12.38 0.30
C TYR A 7 28.10 -12.86 -1.14
N ASP A 8 28.57 -14.09 -1.35
CA ASP A 8 28.53 -14.75 -2.65
C ASP A 8 27.77 -16.08 -2.56
N LYS A 9 27.57 -16.73 -3.71
CA LYS A 9 26.87 -18.02 -3.81
C LYS A 9 27.54 -19.16 -3.03
N THR A 10 28.81 -19.02 -2.66
CA THR A 10 29.56 -20.02 -1.88
C THR A 10 29.58 -19.73 -0.39
N THR A 11 29.04 -18.57 0.03
CA THR A 11 29.03 -18.15 1.42
C THR A 11 28.02 -18.97 2.21
N ALA A 12 28.47 -19.61 3.29
CA ALA A 12 27.59 -20.26 4.26
C ALA A 12 26.74 -19.20 4.99
N LEU A 13 25.58 -18.89 4.41
CA LEU A 13 24.71 -17.80 4.87
C LEU A 13 24.26 -17.96 6.31
N SER A 14 24.17 -19.18 6.85
CA SER A 14 23.85 -19.48 8.26
C SER A 14 24.81 -18.84 9.28
N SER A 15 26.02 -18.49 8.83
CA SER A 15 27.07 -17.90 9.67
C SER A 15 27.16 -16.37 9.54
N THR A 16 26.24 -15.72 8.83
CA THR A 16 26.33 -14.28 8.55
C THR A 16 25.64 -13.43 9.62
N TYR A 17 26.03 -12.16 9.73
CA TYR A 17 25.56 -11.28 10.81
C TYR A 17 24.04 -11.12 10.86
N VAL A 18 23.38 -11.14 9.69
CA VAL A 18 21.92 -10.98 9.58
C VAL A 18 21.13 -12.27 9.73
N SER A 19 21.79 -13.43 9.66
CA SER A 19 21.13 -14.74 9.73
C SER A 19 21.35 -15.48 11.05
N ARG A 20 22.28 -15.02 11.88
CA ARG A 20 22.47 -15.54 13.25
C ARG A 20 21.38 -15.01 14.18
N ARG A 21 21.25 -15.64 15.35
CA ARG A 21 20.30 -15.24 16.39
C ARG A 21 20.40 -13.74 16.69
N GLY A 22 19.31 -13.00 16.50
CA GLY A 22 19.26 -11.54 16.67
C GLY A 22 19.57 -10.73 15.40
N GLY A 23 19.84 -11.41 14.28
CA GLY A 23 20.07 -10.83 12.97
C GLY A 23 18.86 -10.03 12.46
N GLN A 24 17.64 -10.44 12.79
CA GLN A 24 16.43 -9.64 12.51
C GLN A 24 16.48 -8.25 13.14
N ASN A 25 17.01 -8.13 14.36
CA ASN A 25 17.11 -6.84 15.05
C ASN A 25 18.17 -5.98 14.38
N ALA A 26 19.29 -6.58 13.99
CA ALA A 26 20.33 -5.89 13.22
C ALA A 26 19.81 -5.40 11.86
N LEU A 27 19.04 -6.22 11.14
CA LEU A 27 18.39 -5.85 9.88
C LEU A 27 17.43 -4.67 10.09
N ASN A 28 16.55 -4.78 11.08
CA ASN A 28 15.58 -3.74 11.40
C ASN A 28 16.25 -2.41 11.78
N VAL A 29 17.32 -2.46 12.57
CA VAL A 29 18.11 -1.27 12.93
C VAL A 29 18.77 -0.65 11.71
N ALA A 30 19.36 -1.46 10.82
CA ALA A 30 19.98 -0.96 9.60
C ALA A 30 18.95 -0.26 8.69
N ILE A 31 17.79 -0.87 8.47
CA ILE A 31 16.68 -0.30 7.68
C ILE A 31 16.16 0.98 8.34
N SER A 32 15.90 0.95 9.65
CA SER A 32 15.36 2.10 10.39
C SER A 32 16.31 3.30 10.44
N ARG A 33 17.62 3.08 10.31
CA ARG A 33 18.63 4.15 10.21
C ARG A 33 18.78 4.66 8.78
N ALA A 34 18.47 3.85 7.77
CA ALA A 34 18.52 4.22 6.35
C ALA A 34 17.25 4.98 5.89
N LYS A 35 16.72 5.90 6.70
CA LYS A 35 15.42 6.58 6.46
C LYS A 35 15.35 7.36 5.15
N ASN A 36 16.44 8.02 4.77
CA ASN A 36 16.45 8.93 3.63
C ASN A 36 16.76 8.22 2.32
N LYS A 37 17.68 7.24 2.34
CA LYS A 37 18.09 6.49 1.16
C LYS A 37 18.68 5.15 1.57
N MET A 38 18.25 4.10 0.89
CA MET A 38 18.82 2.76 1.00
C MET A 38 19.21 2.29 -0.40
N ILE A 39 20.48 1.94 -0.59
CA ILE A 39 20.98 1.33 -1.82
C ILE A 39 21.33 -0.11 -1.47
N ILE A 40 20.74 -1.06 -2.19
CA ILE A 40 20.97 -2.48 -1.97
C ILE A 40 21.69 -3.02 -3.21
N VAL A 41 22.87 -3.58 -2.98
CA VAL A 41 23.64 -4.30 -3.98
C VAL A 41 23.65 -5.76 -3.54
N LYS A 42 23.17 -6.67 -4.39
CA LYS A 42 23.12 -8.10 -4.08
C LYS A 42 23.60 -8.94 -5.26
N SER A 43 24.27 -10.03 -4.93
CA SER A 43 24.84 -11.04 -5.84
C SER A 43 24.16 -12.40 -5.71
N ILE A 44 23.23 -12.55 -4.76
CA ILE A 44 22.47 -13.78 -4.48
C ILE A 44 20.97 -13.55 -4.67
N LYS A 45 20.24 -14.57 -5.10
CA LYS A 45 18.78 -14.60 -5.18
C LYS A 45 18.14 -15.22 -3.94
N ALA A 46 16.91 -14.83 -3.63
CA ALA A 46 16.21 -15.37 -2.47
C ALA A 46 15.99 -16.89 -2.56
N ASN A 47 15.76 -17.43 -3.76
CA ASN A 47 15.58 -18.86 -3.99
C ASN A 47 16.89 -19.68 -3.90
N GLU A 48 18.06 -19.03 -3.96
CA GLU A 48 19.37 -19.66 -3.78
C GLU A 48 19.72 -19.88 -2.30
N ILE A 49 18.90 -19.38 -1.37
CA ILE A 49 19.09 -19.57 0.07
C ILE A 49 18.43 -20.86 0.53
N GLU A 50 19.23 -21.84 0.92
CA GLU A 50 18.77 -23.07 1.55
C GLU A 50 18.31 -22.79 3.00
N THR A 51 17.13 -23.31 3.35
CA THR A 51 16.51 -23.11 4.67
C THR A 51 16.24 -24.43 5.42
N LEU A 52 16.85 -25.53 4.99
CA LEU A 52 16.73 -26.81 5.69
C LEU A 52 17.43 -26.71 7.05
N ASN A 53 16.65 -26.86 8.14
CA ASN A 53 17.08 -26.82 9.55
C ASN A 53 17.60 -25.46 10.06
N THR A 54 17.04 -24.35 9.57
CA THR A 54 17.54 -23.00 9.89
C THR A 54 16.63 -22.22 10.85
N ASN A 55 17.17 -21.17 11.47
CA ASN A 55 16.46 -20.32 12.42
C ASN A 55 15.53 -19.29 11.74
N ASP A 56 14.64 -18.68 12.53
CA ASP A 56 13.68 -17.65 12.07
C ASP A 56 14.38 -16.43 11.46
N ASP A 57 15.57 -16.07 11.94
CA ASP A 57 16.36 -14.94 11.43
C ASP A 57 16.78 -15.15 9.97
N LEU A 58 17.28 -16.34 9.60
CA LEU A 58 17.61 -16.64 8.21
C LEU A 58 16.35 -16.71 7.33
N LEU A 59 15.25 -17.23 7.85
CA LEU A 59 13.97 -17.26 7.14
C LEU A 59 13.47 -15.84 6.86
N LEU A 60 13.55 -14.94 7.84
CA LEU A 60 13.19 -13.53 7.69
C LEU A 60 14.10 -12.85 6.67
N PHE A 61 15.41 -13.11 6.72
CA PHE A 61 16.34 -12.57 5.74
C PHE A 61 16.03 -13.04 4.32
N LYS A 62 15.68 -14.31 4.12
CA LYS A 62 15.20 -14.84 2.83
C LYS A 62 13.91 -14.17 2.37
N LYS A 63 12.92 -13.99 3.25
CA LYS A 63 11.68 -13.25 2.94
C LYS A 63 11.96 -11.80 2.55
N TRP A 64 12.89 -11.15 3.24
CA TRP A 64 13.31 -9.78 2.92
C TRP A 64 13.97 -9.70 1.55
N LEU A 65 14.86 -10.64 1.20
CA LEU A 65 15.44 -10.71 -0.16
C LEU A 65 14.39 -10.97 -1.23
N LEU A 66 13.42 -11.85 -0.96
CA LEU A 66 12.31 -12.11 -1.87
C LEU A 66 11.50 -10.82 -2.12
N PHE A 67 11.20 -10.07 -1.06
CA PHE A 67 10.51 -8.78 -1.16
C PHE A 67 11.26 -7.79 -2.07
N LEU A 68 12.59 -7.75 -2.01
CA LEU A 68 13.42 -6.89 -2.86
C LEU A 68 13.44 -7.32 -4.33
N GLU A 69 13.07 -8.56 -4.64
CA GLU A 69 13.03 -9.10 -6.00
C GLU A 69 11.68 -8.88 -6.67
N LEU A 70 10.63 -8.60 -5.90
CA LEU A 70 9.30 -8.28 -6.42
C LEU A 70 9.29 -7.00 -7.26
N SER A 71 8.39 -6.95 -8.24
CA SER A 71 8.05 -5.72 -8.97
C SER A 71 7.43 -4.67 -8.04
N ASN A 72 7.41 -3.41 -8.48
CA ASN A 72 6.81 -2.32 -7.69
C ASN A 72 5.34 -2.58 -7.33
N ASP A 73 4.58 -3.21 -8.21
CA ASP A 73 3.18 -3.52 -7.97
C ASP A 73 3.00 -4.72 -7.03
N GLU A 74 3.86 -5.72 -7.12
CA GLU A 74 3.87 -6.86 -6.18
C GLU A 74 4.30 -6.44 -4.78
N ARG A 75 5.30 -5.55 -4.63
CA ARG A 75 5.71 -5.03 -3.33
C ARG A 75 4.59 -4.31 -2.61
N LYS A 76 3.77 -3.53 -3.35
CA LYS A 76 2.58 -2.87 -2.80
C LYS A 76 1.55 -3.89 -2.28
N ARG A 77 1.45 -5.05 -2.93
CA ARG A 77 0.53 -6.14 -2.55
C ARG A 77 1.13 -7.15 -1.57
N TYR A 78 2.42 -7.07 -1.25
CA TYR A 78 3.13 -8.09 -0.48
C TYR A 78 2.51 -8.35 0.90
N LEU A 79 2.09 -7.29 1.59
CA LEU A 79 1.43 -7.39 2.91
C LEU A 79 -0.03 -7.87 2.81
N LEU A 80 -0.64 -7.86 1.62
CA LEU A 80 -2.00 -8.34 1.39
C LEU A 80 -2.00 -9.83 1.08
N LEU A 81 -0.99 -10.36 0.39
CA LEU A 81 -0.89 -11.79 0.05
C LEU A 81 -0.86 -12.69 1.29
N ASP A 82 -0.20 -12.24 2.36
CA ASP A 82 -0.17 -12.97 3.65
C ASP A 82 -1.53 -12.91 4.38
N ASN A 83 -2.32 -11.86 4.14
CA ASN A 83 -3.66 -11.68 4.73
C ASN A 83 -4.78 -12.32 3.89
N GLN A 84 -4.60 -12.47 2.56
CA GLN A 84 -5.59 -13.04 1.66
C GLN A 84 -5.67 -14.56 1.71
N GLN A 85 -4.68 -15.26 2.29
CA GLN A 85 -4.84 -16.69 2.57
C GLN A 85 -5.94 -17.00 3.60
N ASN A 86 -6.45 -15.99 4.34
CA ASN A 86 -7.46 -16.19 5.38
C ASN A 86 -8.86 -15.64 5.07
N ASN A 87 -9.05 -14.86 3.99
CA ASN A 87 -10.33 -14.17 3.73
C ASN A 87 -10.80 -14.31 2.28
N ASN A 88 -10.93 -15.56 1.80
CA ASN A 88 -11.69 -15.83 0.58
C ASN A 88 -13.18 -15.95 0.94
N ASN A 89 -13.84 -14.81 1.16
CA ASN A 89 -15.29 -14.67 1.11
C ASN A 89 -15.61 -13.18 0.96
N SER A 90 -15.75 -12.71 -0.27
CA SER A 90 -16.56 -11.52 -0.52
C SER A 90 -17.13 -11.60 -1.93
N SER A 91 -18.40 -11.91 -1.94
CA SER A 91 -19.35 -11.94 -3.04
C SER A 91 -19.22 -10.70 -3.92
N GLU A 92 -18.95 -10.92 -5.19
CA GLU A 92 -19.07 -9.94 -6.26
C GLU A 92 -20.57 -9.71 -6.52
N SER A 93 -21.19 -8.79 -5.80
CA SER A 93 -22.59 -8.41 -6.06
C SER A 93 -22.83 -6.91 -5.80
N GLU A 94 -23.15 -6.19 -6.88
CA GLU A 94 -23.98 -4.97 -6.92
C GLU A 94 -23.48 -3.65 -6.25
N VAL A 95 -22.20 -3.53 -5.86
CA VAL A 95 -21.65 -2.27 -5.27
C VAL A 95 -21.22 -1.22 -6.31
N ASN A 96 -21.23 -1.51 -7.62
CA ASN A 96 -20.64 -0.65 -8.65
C ASN A 96 -21.35 0.69 -8.93
N ASN A 97 -22.58 0.93 -8.42
CA ASN A 97 -23.36 2.10 -8.83
C ASN A 97 -22.87 3.46 -8.30
N LEU A 98 -22.31 3.55 -7.08
CA LEU A 98 -21.90 4.84 -6.50
C LEU A 98 -20.50 5.25 -6.94
N VAL A 99 -19.56 4.30 -6.89
CA VAL A 99 -18.16 4.49 -7.29
C VAL A 99 -18.10 4.95 -8.75
N ASP A 100 -18.83 4.30 -9.64
CA ASP A 100 -18.84 4.65 -11.06
C ASP A 100 -19.46 6.03 -11.31
N LYS A 101 -20.53 6.40 -10.57
CA LYS A 101 -21.12 7.74 -10.64
C LYS A 101 -20.16 8.83 -10.15
N ILE A 102 -19.38 8.55 -9.11
CA ILE A 102 -18.35 9.48 -8.60
C ILE A 102 -17.26 9.64 -9.67
N ILE A 103 -16.74 8.55 -10.22
CA ILE A 103 -15.73 8.55 -11.27
C ILE A 103 -16.21 9.36 -12.49
N GLU A 104 -17.41 9.08 -13.00
CA GLU A 104 -17.96 9.77 -14.16
C GLU A 104 -18.02 11.29 -13.96
N LYS A 105 -18.35 11.74 -12.74
CA LYS A 105 -18.41 13.16 -12.40
C LYS A 105 -17.02 13.77 -12.25
N ILE A 106 -16.06 13.08 -11.64
CA ILE A 106 -14.68 13.56 -11.52
C ILE A 106 -14.03 13.70 -12.90
N LEU A 107 -14.22 12.72 -13.80
CA LEU A 107 -13.66 12.76 -15.15
C LEU A 107 -14.17 13.93 -16.01
N LYS A 108 -15.34 14.48 -15.67
CA LYS A 108 -15.95 15.63 -16.35
C LYS A 108 -15.46 16.98 -15.81
N MET A 109 -14.68 17.02 -14.73
CA MET A 109 -14.13 18.26 -14.19
C MET A 109 -13.04 18.81 -15.12
N SER A 110 -13.06 20.12 -15.39
CA SER A 110 -12.09 20.80 -16.27
C SER A 110 -10.65 20.55 -15.83
N ILE A 111 -10.36 20.72 -14.54
CA ILE A 111 -9.04 20.48 -13.96
C ILE A 111 -8.51 19.08 -14.24
N PHE A 112 -9.39 18.07 -14.25
CA PHE A 112 -9.01 16.68 -14.46
C PHE A 112 -8.55 16.44 -15.91
N ILE A 113 -9.26 17.08 -16.86
CA ILE A 113 -8.97 17.04 -18.30
C ILE A 113 -7.70 17.84 -18.60
N GLU A 114 -7.60 19.07 -18.10
CA GLU A 114 -6.48 19.98 -18.34
C GLU A 114 -5.15 19.43 -17.81
N GLN A 115 -5.17 18.81 -16.62
CA GLN A 115 -3.97 18.28 -15.98
C GLN A 115 -3.68 16.81 -16.35
N ASN A 116 -4.54 16.19 -17.16
CA ASN A 116 -4.46 14.79 -17.58
C ASN A 116 -4.27 13.83 -16.40
N TYR A 117 -5.12 13.99 -15.38
CA TYR A 117 -5.13 13.13 -14.21
C TYR A 117 -5.68 11.74 -14.55
N LYS A 118 -5.37 10.75 -13.69
CA LYS A 118 -5.79 9.36 -13.84
C LYS A 118 -6.46 8.88 -12.57
N ILE A 119 -7.51 8.08 -12.69
CA ILE A 119 -8.17 7.44 -11.55
C ILE A 119 -7.80 5.96 -11.54
N LYS A 120 -7.39 5.45 -10.38
CA LYS A 120 -7.28 4.01 -10.12
C LYS A 120 -8.24 3.60 -9.03
N LYS A 121 -9.04 2.58 -9.29
CA LYS A 121 -9.84 1.88 -8.27
C LYS A 121 -8.94 1.01 -7.41
N ASP A 122 -9.39 0.70 -6.19
CA ASP A 122 -8.80 -0.31 -5.32
C ASP A 122 -7.30 -0.07 -5.06
N TYR A 123 -6.92 1.20 -4.90
CA TYR A 123 -5.53 1.62 -4.82
C TYR A 123 -4.93 1.34 -3.44
N ILE A 124 -3.65 1.02 -3.40
CA ILE A 124 -2.95 0.69 -2.16
C ILE A 124 -2.04 1.86 -1.74
N ILE A 125 -2.28 2.38 -0.54
CA ILE A 125 -1.47 3.42 0.09
C ILE A 125 -0.82 2.84 1.35
N GLY A 126 0.50 2.65 1.32
CA GLY A 126 1.21 1.96 2.39
C GLY A 126 0.72 0.52 2.55
N SER A 127 0.06 0.21 3.66
CA SER A 127 -0.53 -1.10 3.97
C SER A 127 -2.06 -1.13 3.90
N LYS A 128 -2.71 -0.04 3.49
CA LYS A 128 -4.17 0.08 3.47
C LYS A 128 -4.66 0.24 2.04
N LYS A 129 -5.84 -0.32 1.75
CA LYS A 129 -6.55 -0.19 0.48
C LYS A 129 -7.50 1.00 0.57
N ILE A 130 -7.62 1.77 -0.51
CA ILE A 130 -8.57 2.87 -0.65
C ILE A 130 -9.38 2.69 -1.93
N ASP A 131 -10.63 3.18 -1.94
CA ASP A 131 -11.56 2.94 -3.03
C ASP A 131 -11.09 3.56 -4.34
N LEU A 132 -10.62 4.82 -4.30
CA LEU A 132 -10.08 5.52 -5.46
C LEU A 132 -8.79 6.27 -5.13
N ALA A 133 -7.88 6.32 -6.10
CA ALA A 133 -6.74 7.23 -6.09
C ALA A 133 -6.72 8.07 -7.36
N ILE A 134 -6.56 9.39 -7.18
CA ILE A 134 -6.25 10.33 -8.25
C ILE A 134 -4.74 10.44 -8.35
N LEU A 135 -4.24 10.19 -9.55
CA LEU A 135 -2.83 10.25 -9.90
C LEU A 135 -2.59 11.34 -10.93
N ASN A 136 -1.41 11.95 -10.90
CA ASN A 136 -0.98 12.83 -11.98
C ASN A 136 -0.63 12.02 -13.25
N LYS A 137 -0.27 12.73 -14.33
CA LYS A 137 0.16 12.12 -15.60
C LYS A 137 1.32 11.11 -15.45
N GLU A 138 2.21 11.34 -14.47
CA GLU A 138 3.38 10.53 -14.12
C GLU A 138 3.08 9.38 -13.14
N ASN A 139 1.80 9.10 -12.86
CA ASN A 139 1.32 8.10 -11.91
C ASN A 139 1.73 8.36 -10.44
N MET A 140 2.08 9.59 -10.09
CA MET A 140 2.28 10.01 -8.70
C MET A 140 0.93 10.23 -8.02
N PHE A 141 0.83 9.79 -6.76
CA PHE A 141 -0.38 9.91 -5.96
C PHE A 141 -0.64 11.37 -5.53
N LEU A 142 -1.84 11.87 -5.81
CA LEU A 142 -2.27 13.23 -5.43
C LEU A 142 -3.32 13.21 -4.32
N LEU A 143 -4.37 12.41 -4.49
CA LEU A 143 -5.51 12.36 -3.58
C LEU A 143 -6.07 10.94 -3.52
N GLY A 144 -6.33 10.46 -2.30
CA GLY A 144 -7.08 9.23 -2.06
C GLY A 144 -8.52 9.55 -1.70
N ILE A 145 -9.48 8.84 -2.27
CA ILE A 145 -10.90 9.01 -1.96
C ILE A 145 -11.42 7.71 -1.37
N ALA A 146 -11.86 7.78 -0.12
CA ALA A 146 -12.54 6.70 0.58
C ALA A 146 -14.05 6.92 0.54
N ILE A 147 -14.81 5.90 0.21
CA ILE A 147 -16.27 5.97 0.07
C ILE A 147 -16.89 5.27 1.27
N ASP A 148 -17.53 6.06 2.13
CA ASP A 148 -18.30 5.57 3.26
C ASP A 148 -19.73 5.30 2.77
N ASP A 149 -19.92 4.11 2.18
CA ASP A 149 -21.23 3.54 1.87
C ASP A 149 -21.58 2.54 2.97
N TYR A 150 -22.56 2.90 3.80
CA TYR A 150 -23.03 2.07 4.90
C TYR A 150 -23.55 0.69 4.44
N ASN A 151 -23.90 0.52 3.15
CA ASN A 151 -24.28 -0.77 2.59
C ASN A 151 -23.09 -1.72 2.35
N ASN A 152 -21.86 -1.21 2.39
CA ASN A 152 -20.65 -2.01 2.15
C ASN A 152 -20.15 -2.74 3.41
N TYR A 153 -20.79 -2.52 4.56
CA TYR A 153 -20.42 -3.16 5.83
C TYR A 153 -21.48 -4.19 6.20
N SER A 154 -21.06 -5.45 6.32
CA SER A 154 -21.93 -6.55 6.75
C SER A 154 -22.18 -6.51 8.27
N ASN A 155 -21.26 -5.91 9.02
CA ASN A 155 -21.29 -5.81 10.49
C ASN A 155 -20.55 -4.55 10.97
N TYR A 156 -20.66 -4.26 12.28
CA TYR A 156 -20.03 -3.09 12.89
C TYR A 156 -18.49 -3.18 12.92
N GLU A 157 -17.92 -4.39 12.91
CA GLU A 157 -16.46 -4.61 12.95
C GLU A 157 -15.81 -4.15 11.64
N GLU A 158 -16.42 -4.45 10.50
CA GLU A 158 -15.98 -3.97 9.18
C GLU A 158 -15.97 -2.44 9.11
N TYR A 159 -16.98 -1.78 9.69
CA TYR A 159 -17.02 -0.33 9.80
C TYR A 159 -15.89 0.22 10.67
N ILE A 160 -15.60 -0.42 11.81
CA ILE A 160 -14.48 -0.04 12.68
C ILE A 160 -13.14 -0.21 11.95
N ILE A 161 -12.94 -1.32 11.24
CA ILE A 161 -11.74 -1.59 10.44
C ILE A 161 -11.56 -0.52 9.35
N PHE A 162 -12.65 -0.12 8.70
CA PHE A 162 -12.64 0.98 7.73
C PHE A 162 -12.19 2.29 8.40
N LYS A 163 -12.83 2.71 9.50
CA LYS A 163 -12.46 3.94 10.22
C LYS A 163 -11.03 3.93 10.74
N ASP A 164 -10.56 2.81 11.26
CA ASP A 164 -9.16 2.64 11.69
C ASP A 164 -8.20 2.80 10.52
N SER A 165 -8.52 2.18 9.38
CA SER A 165 -7.70 2.28 8.16
C SER A 165 -7.58 3.72 7.65
N ILE A 166 -8.67 4.48 7.69
CA ILE A 166 -8.66 5.90 7.35
C ILE A 166 -7.86 6.72 8.36
N SER A 167 -8.07 6.48 9.66
CA SER A 167 -7.35 7.17 10.74
C SER A 167 -5.84 6.94 10.64
N TYR A 168 -5.43 5.71 10.33
CA TYR A 168 -4.03 5.36 10.07
C TYR A 168 -3.45 6.17 8.92
N LEU A 169 -4.12 6.25 7.77
CA LEU A 169 -3.62 7.00 6.63
C LEU A 169 -3.57 8.51 6.89
N LEU A 170 -4.56 9.07 7.59
CA LEU A 170 -4.55 10.48 8.00
C LEU A 170 -3.39 10.79 8.95
N SER A 171 -3.09 9.89 9.90
CA SER A 171 -1.95 10.06 10.82
C SER A 171 -0.59 10.12 10.10
N LYS A 172 -0.50 9.47 8.92
CA LYS A 172 0.67 9.50 8.04
C LYS A 172 0.69 10.70 7.09
N LYS A 173 -0.26 11.63 7.23
CA LYS A 173 -0.41 12.85 6.42
C LYS A 173 -0.67 12.58 4.93
N TYR A 174 -1.32 11.46 4.60
CA TYR A 174 -1.80 11.27 3.23
C TYR A 174 -2.95 12.24 2.93
N ASN A 175 -2.95 12.82 1.72
CA ASN A 175 -4.07 13.64 1.25
C ASN A 175 -5.25 12.72 0.93
N LEU A 176 -6.27 12.77 1.79
CA LEU A 176 -7.46 11.94 1.70
C LEU A 176 -8.73 12.77 1.71
N LEU A 177 -9.77 12.24 1.07
CA LEU A 177 -11.13 12.73 1.15
C LEU A 177 -12.06 11.54 1.44
N ILE A 178 -12.96 11.71 2.40
CA ILE A 178 -14.00 10.72 2.70
C ILE A 178 -15.31 11.22 2.10
N ILE A 179 -15.93 10.42 1.24
CA ILE A 179 -17.23 10.70 0.64
C ILE A 179 -18.25 9.78 1.28
N GLU A 180 -19.10 10.35 2.15
CA GLU A 180 -20.26 9.65 2.68
C GLU A 180 -21.36 9.62 1.63
N LYS A 181 -21.98 8.45 1.43
CA LYS A 181 -23.07 8.27 0.45
C LYS A 181 -24.20 9.27 0.62
N ILE A 182 -24.65 9.51 1.85
CA ILE A 182 -25.73 10.45 2.14
C ILE A 182 -25.33 11.87 1.73
N LYS A 183 -24.11 12.30 2.05
CA LYS A 183 -23.60 13.63 1.65
C LYS A 183 -23.45 13.75 0.14
N TRP A 184 -23.04 12.69 -0.55
CA TRP A 184 -22.97 12.67 -2.01
C TRP A 184 -24.32 12.86 -2.68
N LEU A 185 -25.38 12.28 -2.11
CA LEU A 185 -26.74 12.43 -2.63
C LEU A 185 -27.30 13.83 -2.41
N ILE A 186 -27.00 14.45 -1.26
CA ILE A 186 -27.55 15.76 -0.90
C ILE A 186 -26.74 16.92 -1.51
N ASN A 187 -25.40 16.84 -1.47
CA ASN A 187 -24.49 17.96 -1.71
C ASN A 187 -23.34 17.60 -2.66
N ARG A 188 -23.66 17.01 -3.82
CA ARG A 188 -22.65 16.58 -4.81
C ARG A 188 -21.71 17.70 -5.23
N ASP A 189 -22.23 18.86 -5.62
CA ASP A 189 -21.41 19.94 -6.19
C ASP A 189 -20.41 20.48 -5.16
N LYS A 190 -20.82 20.54 -3.89
CA LYS A 190 -19.92 20.89 -2.78
C LYS A 190 -18.77 19.89 -2.63
N ILE A 191 -19.03 18.59 -2.84
CA ILE A 191 -18.00 17.56 -2.78
C ILE A 191 -17.05 17.65 -3.99
N LEU A 192 -17.57 17.95 -5.18
CA LEU A 192 -16.74 18.16 -6.38
C LEU A 192 -15.81 19.37 -6.19
N ASN A 193 -16.31 20.48 -5.65
CA ASN A 193 -15.48 21.64 -5.33
C ASN A 193 -14.39 21.30 -4.31
N LEU A 194 -14.72 20.50 -3.29
CA LEU A 194 -13.74 20.05 -2.30
C LEU A 194 -12.66 19.13 -2.90
N ILE A 195 -13.01 18.31 -3.90
CA ILE A 195 -12.03 17.53 -4.66
C ILE A 195 -11.10 18.46 -5.43
N GLU A 196 -11.64 19.48 -6.08
CA GLU A 196 -10.86 20.48 -6.82
C GLU A 196 -9.90 21.27 -5.92
N GLU A 197 -10.38 21.75 -4.77
CA GLU A 197 -9.56 22.42 -3.75
C GLU A 197 -8.42 21.53 -3.26
N LYS A 198 -8.67 20.22 -3.12
CA LYS A 198 -7.64 19.25 -2.68
C LYS A 198 -6.63 18.85 -3.76
N LEU A 199 -6.93 19.12 -5.03
CA LEU A 199 -6.03 18.85 -6.15
C LEU A 199 -5.17 20.08 -6.49
N THR A 200 -5.63 21.27 -6.12
CA THR A 200 -4.95 22.55 -6.38
C THR A 200 -4.05 23.02 -5.23
N ASN A 201 -4.27 22.51 -4.00
CA ASN A 201 -3.39 22.71 -2.83
C ASN A 201 -2.32 21.63 -2.71
#